data_AF-A0A6G4A4V6-F1
#
_entry.id   AF-A0A6G4A4V6-F1
#
_cell.length_a   1.000
_cell.length_b   1.000
_cell.length_c   1.000
_cell.angle_alpha   90.00
_cell.angle_beta   90.00
_cell.angle_gamma   90.00
#
_symmetry.space_group_name_H-M   'P 1'
#
loop_
_entity.id
_entity.type
_entity.pdbx_description
1 polymer ?
#
loop_
_entity_poly.entity_id
_entity_poly.type
_entity_poly.pdbx_seq_one_letter_code
_entity_poly.pdbx_strand_id
1 'polypeptide(L)' 'MDKQQRLQAWTTRITDFKSSGLTMSTWCDAHNQTIHQLKYWLRKLSYSPSSSVS' A
#
# COMPACT_ATOMS: atom_id res chain seq x y z
N MET A 1 7.03 -13.70 -9.17
CA MET A 1 6.52 -12.32 -9.09
C MET A 1 7.63 -11.40 -8.65
N ASP A 2 7.99 -10.46 -9.50
CA ASP A 2 9.08 -9.50 -9.28
C ASP A 2 8.74 -8.50 -8.17
N LYS A 3 9.76 -8.01 -7.47
CA LYS A 3 9.61 -7.00 -6.41
C LYS A 3 8.89 -5.74 -6.94
N GLN A 4 9.13 -5.37 -8.19
CA GLN A 4 8.50 -4.21 -8.82
C GLN A 4 7.01 -4.40 -9.07
N GLN A 5 6.57 -5.58 -9.54
CA GLN A 5 5.15 -5.87 -9.72
C GLN A 5 4.37 -5.76 -8.40
N ARG A 6 4.94 -6.28 -7.30
CA ARG A 6 4.32 -6.16 -5.97
C ARG A 6 4.20 -4.71 -5.54
N LEU A 7 5.25 -3.91 -5.73
CA LEU A 7 5.23 -2.49 -5.39
C LEU A 7 4.18 -1.73 -6.19
N GLN A 8 4.06 -1.97 -7.49
CA GLN A 8 3.01 -1.36 -8.30
C GLN A 8 1.61 -1.73 -7.80
N ALA A 9 1.36 -3.01 -7.54
CA ALA A 9 0.07 -3.47 -7.01
C ALA A 9 -0.26 -2.80 -5.66
N TRP A 10 0.72 -2.64 -4.78
CA TRP A 10 0.53 -1.94 -3.50
C TRP A 10 0.27 -0.45 -3.69
N THR A 11 0.99 0.20 -4.59
CA THR A 11 0.79 1.63 -4.90
C THR A 11 -0.61 1.87 -5.44
N THR A 12 -1.07 1.08 -6.41
CA THR A 12 -2.43 1.19 -6.96
C THR A 12 -3.48 1.08 -5.86
N ARG A 13 -3.34 0.07 -4.98
CA ARG A 13 -4.24 -0.15 -3.84
C ARG A 13 -4.23 1.01 -2.85
N ILE A 14 -3.06 1.57 -2.54
CA ILE A 14 -2.94 2.70 -1.61
C ILE A 14 -3.51 3.98 -2.21
N THR A 15 -3.34 4.21 -3.51
CA THR A 15 -3.96 5.34 -4.21
C THR A 15 -5.48 5.22 -4.18
N ASP A 16 -6.01 4.02 -4.44
CA ASP A 16 -7.45 3.73 -4.34
C ASP A 16 -7.98 3.98 -2.91
N PHE A 17 -7.29 3.48 -1.89
CA PHE A 17 -7.61 3.75 -0.48
C PHE A 17 -7.67 5.24 -0.16
N LYS A 18 -6.64 6.00 -0.58
CA LYS A 18 -6.56 7.45 -0.36
C LYS A 18 -7.67 8.21 -1.08
N SER A 19 -8.03 7.79 -2.30
CA SER A 19 -9.10 8.41 -3.08
C SER A 19 -10.48 8.05 -2.57
N SER A 20 -10.64 6.87 -1.95
CA SER A 20 -11.91 6.40 -1.41
C SER A 20 -12.35 7.18 -0.16
N GLY A 21 -11.42 7.81 0.58
CA GLY A 21 -11.73 8.52 1.82
C GLY A 21 -12.23 7.61 2.95
N LEU A 22 -12.12 6.29 2.79
CA LEU A 22 -12.56 5.30 3.75
C LEU A 22 -11.55 5.13 4.88
N THR A 23 -12.01 4.60 6.02
CA THR A 23 -11.09 4.12 7.06
C THR A 23 -10.41 2.82 6.63
N MET A 24 -9.25 2.52 7.22
CA MET A 24 -8.50 1.31 6.90
C MET A 24 -9.34 0.03 7.05
N SER A 25 -10.17 -0.06 8.08
CA SER A 25 -11.01 -1.23 8.35
C SER A 25 -12.05 -1.43 7.25
N THR A 26 -12.76 -0.37 6.89
CA THR A 26 -13.81 -0.41 5.85
C THR A 26 -13.24 -0.75 4.48
N TRP A 27 -12.10 -0.16 4.12
CA TRP A 27 -11.44 -0.45 2.85
C TRP A 27 -10.87 -1.88 2.81
N CYS A 28 -10.29 -2.34 3.91
CA CYS A 28 -9.78 -3.71 4.02
C CYS A 28 -10.90 -4.75 3.90
N ASP A 29 -12.04 -4.53 4.55
CA ASP A 29 -13.22 -5.39 4.45
C ASP A 29 -13.73 -5.48 3.00
N ALA A 30 -13.93 -4.32 2.36
CA ALA A 30 -14.41 -4.23 0.98
C ALA A 30 -13.46 -4.89 -0.05
N HIS A 31 -12.15 -4.96 0.23
CA HIS A 31 -11.14 -5.46 -0.71
C HIS A 31 -10.50 -6.79 -0.27
N ASN A 32 -11.09 -7.46 0.73
CA ASN A 32 -10.58 -8.69 1.31
C ASN A 32 -9.08 -8.59 1.67
N GLN A 33 -8.68 -7.41 2.17
CA GLN A 33 -7.34 -7.15 2.66
C GLN A 33 -7.33 -7.11 4.19
N THR A 34 -6.15 -7.18 4.78
CA THR A 34 -5.98 -7.05 6.23
C THR A 34 -5.35 -5.70 6.53
N ILE A 35 -5.77 -5.09 7.64
CA ILE A 35 -5.23 -3.79 8.10
C ILE A 35 -3.72 -3.89 8.30
N HIS A 36 -3.22 -5.04 8.79
CA HIS A 36 -1.79 -5.30 8.94
C HIS A 36 -1.04 -5.23 7.61
N GLN A 37 -1.55 -5.84 6.54
CA GLN A 37 -0.95 -5.74 5.22
C GLN A 37 -0.97 -4.31 4.69
N LEU A 38 -2.08 -3.59 4.85
CA LEU A 38 -2.18 -2.19 4.40
C LEU A 38 -1.16 -1.29 5.13
N LYS A 39 -1.04 -1.42 6.46
CA LYS A 39 -0.01 -0.72 7.25
C LYS A 39 1.41 -1.08 6.80
N TYR A 40 1.65 -2.36 6.49
CA TYR A 40 2.94 -2.80 5.99
C TYR A 40 3.28 -2.13 4.64
N TRP A 41 2.36 -2.11 3.69
CA TRP A 41 2.56 -1.46 2.39
C TRP A 41 2.82 0.04 2.55
N LEU A 42 2.01 0.73 3.36
CA LEU A 42 2.19 2.15 3.65
C LEU A 42 3.59 2.43 4.19
N ARG A 43 4.03 1.66 5.19
CA ARG A 43 5.39 1.78 5.74
C ARG A 43 6.47 1.49 4.70
N LYS A 44 6.29 0.46 3.86
CA LYS A 44 7.28 0.09 2.85
C LYS A 44 7.41 1.12 1.72
N LEU A 45 6.31 1.77 1.34
CA LEU A 45 6.29 2.85 0.35
C LEU A 45 6.80 4.16 0.95
N SER A 46 6.44 4.50 2.19
CA SER A 46 6.98 5.67 2.89
C SER A 46 8.50 5.58 3.12
N TYR A 47 9.02 4.38 3.39
CA TYR A 47 10.46 4.16 3.54
C TYR A 47 11.20 4.04 2.19
N SER A 48 10.54 4.24 1.05
CA SER A 48 11.16 4.01 -0.25
C SER A 48 10.59 4.88 -1.37
N PRO A 49 11.22 6.04 -1.61
CA PRO A 49 11.55 6.43 -2.97
C PRO A 49 13.04 6.25 -3.30
N SER A 50 13.94 6.30 -2.31
CA SER A 50 15.36 6.06 -2.51
C SER A 50 16.05 5.99 -1.15
N SER A 51 16.54 4.83 -0.77
CA SER A 51 17.66 4.75 0.18
C SER A 51 18.72 3.87 -0.46
N SER A 52 19.12 4.28 -1.65
CA SER A 52 20.53 4.38 -1.98
C SER A 52 20.80 5.87 -2.17
N VAL A 53 21.55 6.40 -1.22
CA VAL A 53 22.26 7.68 -1.21
C VAL A 53 22.72 8.16 -2.59
N SER A 54 22.52 9.45 -2.87
CA SER A 54 23.51 10.38 -3.43
C SER A 54 23.02 11.80 -3.19
#